data_AF-A0A957TW10-F1
#
_entry.id   AF-A0A957TW10-F1
#
_cell.length_a   1.000
_cell.length_b   1.000
_cell.length_c   1.000
_cell.angle_alpha   90.00
_cell.angle_beta   90.00
_cell.angle_gamma   90.00
#
_symmetry.space_group_name_H-M   'P 1'
#
loop_
_entity.id
_entity.type
_entity.pdbx_description
1 polymer ?
#
loop_
_entity_poly.entity_id
_entity_poly.type
_entity_poly.pdbx_seq_one_letter_code
_entity_poly.pdbx_strand_id
1 'polypeptide(L)'
;MATQLLEPILTNGIRQTNFFNGRLLTATDLRDQQAANRRQHEQLGRALGSGIVSGLDVVADNGLPNAPTVRVGKGLAVNRLGQPLELPQDLLLDLARQQDQADIAAGLFADCGRPSSGTVALGRGLYILAVTPASGYQERVPLVRFNEPGRADGCGDRYAVEGVQFRLVNLDLTDTDLFAAALSAQLIEYVNDNTDVIVSHSRLQNIVAHLFFGVERDQL
;
A
#
# COMPACT_ATOMS: atom_id res chain seq x y z
N MET A 1 10.69 23.39 -27.33
CA MET A 1 10.29 24.79 -27.60
C MET A 1 10.72 25.63 -26.41
N ALA A 2 11.22 26.83 -26.63
CA ALA A 2 11.60 27.73 -25.54
C ALA A 2 10.36 28.53 -25.10
N THR A 3 10.10 28.58 -23.79
CA THR A 3 9.04 29.40 -23.17
C THR A 3 9.59 30.80 -22.90
N GLN A 4 8.77 31.84 -23.06
CA GLN A 4 9.21 33.22 -22.80
C GLN A 4 9.29 33.52 -21.30
N LEU A 5 10.13 34.49 -20.94
CA LEU A 5 10.15 35.04 -19.58
C LEU A 5 8.78 35.68 -19.29
N LEU A 6 8.21 35.40 -18.11
CA LEU A 6 6.86 35.79 -17.68
C LEU A 6 5.69 35.07 -18.38
N GLU A 7 5.95 34.16 -19.31
CA GLU A 7 4.89 33.30 -19.84
C GLU A 7 4.51 32.22 -18.80
N PRO A 8 3.22 32.11 -18.42
CA PRO A 8 2.81 31.15 -17.42
C PRO A 8 2.90 29.71 -17.95
N ILE A 9 3.62 28.85 -17.23
CA ILE A 9 3.72 27.43 -17.55
C ILE A 9 2.59 26.68 -16.84
N LEU A 10 1.49 26.45 -17.56
CA LEU A 10 0.30 25.78 -17.02
C LEU A 10 0.23 24.27 -17.37
N THR A 11 1.15 23.79 -18.21
CA THR A 11 1.22 22.40 -18.65
C THR A 11 1.42 21.45 -17.46
N ASN A 12 0.61 20.40 -17.37
CA ASN A 12 0.59 19.44 -16.25
C ASN A 12 0.29 20.07 -14.87
N GLY A 13 -0.23 21.30 -14.82
CA GLY A 13 -0.71 21.91 -13.59
C GLY A 13 -1.92 21.18 -12.99
N ILE A 14 -2.15 21.40 -11.69
CA ILE A 14 -3.33 20.89 -11.01
C ILE A 14 -4.56 21.66 -11.50
N ARG A 15 -5.52 20.95 -12.08
CA ARG A 15 -6.76 21.53 -12.59
C ARG A 15 -7.76 21.66 -11.46
N GLN A 16 -8.10 22.89 -11.09
CA GLN A 16 -9.13 23.21 -10.10
C GLN A 16 -10.47 23.49 -10.80
N THR A 17 -11.58 23.07 -10.20
CA THR A 17 -12.91 23.36 -10.73
C THR A 17 -13.24 24.84 -10.49
N ASN A 18 -13.50 25.59 -11.56
CA ASN A 18 -13.91 26.99 -11.46
C ASN A 18 -15.43 27.13 -11.21
N PHE A 19 -15.83 27.62 -10.04
CA PHE A 19 -17.24 27.83 -9.69
C PHE A 19 -17.69 29.26 -10.01
N PHE A 20 -18.76 29.41 -10.80
CA PHE A 20 -19.34 30.70 -11.16
C PHE A 20 -20.87 30.60 -11.32
N ASN A 21 -21.55 31.73 -11.21
CA ASN A 21 -23.02 31.79 -11.28
C ASN A 21 -23.53 31.35 -12.66
N GLY A 22 -24.53 30.46 -12.65
CA GLY A 22 -25.14 29.91 -13.87
C GLY A 22 -24.44 28.65 -14.41
N ARG A 23 -23.32 28.20 -13.81
CA ARG A 23 -22.74 26.89 -14.13
C ARG A 23 -23.57 25.78 -13.45
N LEU A 24 -23.95 24.76 -14.23
CA LEU A 24 -24.54 23.54 -13.68
C LEU A 24 -23.45 22.71 -13.00
N LEU A 25 -23.67 22.36 -11.74
CA LEU A 25 -22.76 21.50 -10.98
C LEU A 25 -23.06 20.03 -11.26
N THR A 26 -22.03 19.28 -11.67
CA THR A 26 -22.12 17.85 -11.92
C THR A 26 -21.28 17.04 -10.94
N ALA A 27 -21.56 15.74 -10.84
CA ALA A 27 -20.71 14.82 -10.08
C ALA A 27 -19.26 14.78 -10.60
N THR A 28 -19.04 15.03 -11.90
CA THR A 28 -17.70 15.09 -12.48
C THR A 28 -16.92 16.30 -11.97
N ASP A 29 -17.57 17.47 -11.86
CA ASP A 29 -16.93 18.68 -11.32
C ASP A 29 -16.46 18.50 -9.87
N LEU A 30 -17.25 17.78 -9.06
CA LEU A 30 -16.90 17.45 -7.68
C LEU A 30 -15.78 16.40 -7.61
N ARG A 31 -15.79 15.39 -8.48
CA ARG A 31 -14.70 14.40 -8.60
C ARG A 31 -13.39 15.05 -9.00
N ASP A 32 -13.43 15.97 -9.97
CA ASP A 32 -12.26 16.73 -10.42
C ASP A 32 -11.72 17.61 -9.30
N GLN A 33 -12.59 18.29 -8.56
CA GLN A 33 -12.20 19.09 -7.39
C GLN A 33 -11.54 18.22 -6.29
N GLN A 34 -12.09 17.05 -6.00
CA GLN A 34 -11.50 16.12 -5.03
C GLN A 34 -10.12 15.61 -5.50
N ALA A 35 -9.97 15.30 -6.79
CA ALA A 35 -8.69 14.88 -7.35
C ALA A 35 -7.65 16.00 -7.31
N ALA A 36 -8.07 17.25 -7.57
CA ALA A 36 -7.22 18.42 -7.47
C ALA A 36 -6.69 18.62 -6.03
N ASN A 37 -7.59 18.52 -5.04
CA ASN A 37 -7.23 18.60 -3.62
C ASN A 37 -6.25 17.48 -3.22
N ARG A 38 -6.49 16.22 -3.63
CA ARG A 38 -5.56 15.12 -3.37
C ARG A 38 -4.17 15.39 -3.93
N ARG A 39 -4.07 15.86 -5.18
CA ARG A 39 -2.77 16.21 -5.80
C ARG A 39 -2.04 17.36 -5.08
N GLN A 40 -2.77 18.33 -4.53
CA GLN A 40 -2.18 19.40 -3.74
C GLN A 40 -1.61 18.87 -2.42
N HIS A 41 -2.35 18.00 -1.74
CA HIS A 41 -1.83 17.33 -0.53
C HIS A 41 -0.62 16.45 -0.85
N GLU A 42 -0.62 15.73 -1.97
CA GLU A 42 0.54 14.97 -2.43
C GLU A 42 1.75 15.87 -2.72
N GLN A 43 1.55 17.07 -3.28
CA GLN A 43 2.64 18.04 -3.45
C GLN A 43 3.23 18.45 -2.11
N LEU A 44 2.39 18.71 -1.10
CA LEU A 44 2.84 19.03 0.25
C LEU A 44 3.58 17.84 0.88
N GLY A 45 3.04 16.63 0.79
CA GLY A 45 3.69 15.43 1.32
C GLY A 45 5.05 15.17 0.69
N ARG A 46 5.20 15.38 -0.63
CA ARG A 46 6.51 15.30 -1.30
C ARG A 46 7.47 16.37 -0.81
N ALA A 47 6.99 17.57 -0.48
CA ALA A 47 7.83 18.64 0.07
C ALA A 47 8.29 18.35 1.51
N LEU A 48 7.48 17.65 2.31
CA LEU A 48 7.81 17.23 3.67
C LEU A 48 8.78 16.04 3.71
N GLY A 49 8.73 15.19 2.68
CA GLY A 49 9.53 13.98 2.58
C GLY A 49 8.76 12.71 2.91
N SER A 50 9.32 11.57 2.53
CA SER A 50 8.73 10.25 2.75
C SER A 50 9.34 9.55 3.96
N GLY A 51 8.54 8.82 4.71
CA GLY A 51 8.99 8.03 5.86
C GLY A 51 7.87 7.71 6.83
N ILE A 52 8.23 7.01 7.90
CA ILE A 52 7.34 6.80 9.06
C ILE A 52 7.42 8.05 9.92
N VAL A 53 6.26 8.65 10.20
CA VAL A 53 6.14 9.84 11.05
C VAL A 53 6.03 9.42 12.51
N SER A 54 5.19 8.42 12.81
CA SER A 54 5.02 7.86 14.15
C SER A 54 4.37 6.47 14.10
N GLY A 55 4.67 5.63 15.09
CA GLY A 55 4.07 4.30 15.22
C GLY A 55 4.47 3.35 14.09
N LEU A 56 3.53 2.50 13.63
CA LEU A 56 3.78 1.41 12.67
C LEU A 56 4.86 0.41 13.13
N ASP A 57 5.09 0.34 14.44
CA ASP A 57 5.97 -0.65 15.03
C ASP A 57 5.43 -2.06 14.80
N VAL A 58 6.32 -2.98 14.44
CA VAL A 58 5.97 -4.37 14.15
C VAL A 58 6.57 -5.27 15.22
N VAL A 59 5.72 -6.04 15.87
CA VAL A 59 6.13 -7.04 16.86
C VAL A 59 5.65 -8.41 16.39
N ALA A 60 6.54 -9.40 16.43
CA ALA A 60 6.16 -10.78 16.18
C ALA A 60 5.10 -11.22 17.19
N ASP A 61 4.07 -11.91 16.71
CA ASP A 61 3.04 -12.50 17.55
C ASP A 61 3.14 -14.04 17.50
N ASN A 62 2.51 -14.73 18.46
CA ASN A 62 2.53 -16.19 18.56
C ASN A 62 1.58 -16.85 17.54
N GLY A 63 1.80 -16.57 16.26
CA GLY A 63 1.07 -17.19 15.15
C GLY A 63 1.40 -18.68 14.99
N LEU A 64 0.61 -19.37 14.16
CA LEU A 64 0.90 -20.77 13.83
C LEU A 64 2.13 -20.84 12.90
N PRO A 65 2.92 -21.93 12.92
CA PRO A 65 4.11 -22.06 12.07
C PRO A 65 3.86 -21.84 10.57
N ASN A 66 2.65 -22.20 10.09
CA ASN A 66 2.24 -22.06 8.69
C ASN A 66 1.33 -20.83 8.44
N ALA A 67 1.02 -20.07 9.49
CA ALA A 67 0.24 -18.83 9.45
C ALA A 67 0.82 -17.84 10.49
N PRO A 68 2.04 -17.34 10.25
CA PRO A 68 2.69 -16.44 11.19
C PRO A 68 1.93 -15.12 11.21
N THR A 69 1.72 -14.59 12.42
CA THR A 69 1.04 -13.33 12.66
C THR A 69 2.02 -12.29 13.18
N VAL A 70 1.77 -11.03 12.84
CA VAL A 70 2.50 -9.89 13.40
C VAL A 70 1.51 -8.84 13.90
N ARG A 71 1.83 -8.22 15.03
CA ARG A 71 1.08 -7.08 15.52
C ARG A 71 1.71 -5.80 14.97
N VAL A 72 0.92 -4.99 14.30
CA VAL A 72 1.31 -3.68 13.79
C VAL A 72 0.63 -2.62 14.65
N GLY A 73 1.42 -1.75 15.27
CA GLY A 73 0.91 -0.62 16.03
C GLY A 73 0.30 0.45 15.13
N LYS A 74 -0.73 1.14 15.60
CA LYS A 74 -1.28 2.32 14.92
C LYS A 74 -0.18 3.33 14.59
N GLY A 75 -0.34 4.08 13.51
CA GLY A 75 0.69 5.04 13.12
C GLY A 75 0.41 5.78 11.83
N LEU A 76 1.32 6.68 11.51
CA LEU A 76 1.27 7.58 10.37
C LEU A 76 2.57 7.52 9.57
N ALA A 77 2.45 7.46 8.26
CA ALA A 77 3.58 7.56 7.34
C ALA A 77 3.22 8.41 6.11
N VAL A 78 4.23 8.81 5.36
CA VAL A 78 4.08 9.46 4.05
C VAL A 78 4.88 8.66 3.03
N ASN A 79 4.25 8.24 1.93
CA ASN A 79 4.96 7.52 0.88
C ASN A 79 5.73 8.47 -0.05
N ARG A 80 6.55 7.93 -0.95
CA ARG A 80 7.34 8.73 -1.91
C ARG A 80 6.50 9.55 -2.90
N LEU A 81 5.23 9.21 -3.08
CA LEU A 81 4.30 10.00 -3.88
C LEU A 81 3.72 11.19 -3.11
N GLY A 82 4.00 11.30 -1.81
CA GLY A 82 3.47 12.33 -0.92
C GLY A 82 2.10 11.99 -0.33
N GLN A 83 1.66 10.74 -0.43
CA GLN A 83 0.36 10.32 0.09
C GLN A 83 0.49 9.96 1.58
N PRO A 84 -0.40 10.47 2.45
CA PRO A 84 -0.45 10.06 3.84
C PRO A 84 -0.99 8.63 3.96
N LEU A 85 -0.43 7.87 4.89
CA LEU A 85 -0.80 6.49 5.21
C LEU A 85 -1.10 6.44 6.70
N GLU A 86 -2.36 6.25 7.07
CA GLU A 86 -2.79 6.17 8.46
C GLU A 86 -3.32 4.76 8.77
N LEU A 87 -2.75 4.15 9.80
CA LEU A 87 -3.36 3.01 10.47
C LEU A 87 -3.93 3.53 11.80
N PRO A 88 -5.26 3.70 11.93
CA PRO A 88 -5.85 4.40 13.08
C PRO A 88 -5.86 3.57 14.37
N GLN A 89 -5.73 2.24 14.26
CA GLN A 89 -5.78 1.31 15.38
C GLN A 89 -4.79 0.16 15.18
N ASP A 90 -4.29 -0.39 16.29
CA ASP A 90 -3.45 -1.58 16.26
C ASP A 90 -4.15 -2.73 15.53
N LEU A 91 -3.39 -3.47 14.72
CA LEU A 91 -3.90 -4.57 13.92
C LEU A 91 -3.05 -5.82 14.13
N LEU A 92 -3.71 -6.96 14.27
CA LEU A 92 -3.08 -8.26 14.12
C LEU A 92 -3.17 -8.69 12.66
N LEU A 93 -2.02 -8.84 12.01
CA LEU A 93 -1.90 -9.17 10.60
C LEU A 93 -1.46 -10.62 10.42
N ASP A 94 -2.25 -11.42 9.70
CA ASP A 94 -1.82 -12.71 9.19
C ASP A 94 -0.93 -12.50 7.96
N LEU A 95 0.28 -13.05 7.99
CA LEU A 95 1.22 -12.93 6.88
C LEU A 95 0.99 -14.01 5.81
N ALA A 96 0.28 -15.09 6.14
CA ALA A 96 0.00 -16.11 5.15
C ALA A 96 -1.03 -15.60 4.14
N ARG A 97 -0.69 -15.73 2.85
CA ARG A 97 -1.54 -15.22 1.79
C ARG A 97 -2.72 -16.19 1.59
N GLN A 98 -3.93 -15.69 1.77
CA GLN A 98 -5.10 -16.29 1.15
C GLN A 98 -5.01 -16.00 -0.35
N GLN A 99 -4.97 -17.03 -1.18
CA GLN A 99 -5.16 -16.84 -2.63
C GLN A 99 -6.56 -16.28 -2.83
N ASP A 100 -6.65 -15.01 -3.22
CA ASP A 100 -7.89 -14.49 -3.81
C ASP A 100 -8.19 -15.36 -5.02
N GLN A 101 -9.36 -15.99 -5.00
CA GLN A 101 -9.92 -16.59 -6.20
C GLN A 101 -9.99 -15.47 -7.25
N ALA A 102 -9.22 -15.60 -8.32
CA ALA A 102 -9.60 -14.90 -9.53
C ALA A 102 -10.98 -15.45 -9.90
N ASP A 103 -12.02 -14.61 -9.79
CA ASP A 103 -13.30 -14.86 -10.43
C ASP A 103 -13.05 -14.86 -11.94
N ILE A 104 -12.62 -16.01 -12.47
CA ILE A 104 -12.71 -16.30 -13.90
C ILE A 104 -14.15 -16.71 -14.13
N ALA A 105 -15.03 -15.72 -14.15
CA ALA A 105 -16.31 -15.82 -14.83
C ALA A 105 -16.32 -14.76 -15.92
N ALA A 106 -15.62 -15.09 -17.01
CA ALA A 106 -15.96 -14.56 -18.32
C ALA A 106 -17.37 -15.07 -18.70
N GLY A 107 -18.41 -14.48 -18.10
CA GLY A 107 -19.81 -14.54 -18.53
C GLY A 107 -20.47 -15.92 -18.67
N LEU A 108 -19.86 -17.01 -18.22
CA LEU A 108 -20.39 -18.38 -18.35
C LEU A 108 -20.58 -18.98 -16.96
N PHE A 109 -21.82 -19.38 -16.66
CA PHE A 109 -22.15 -20.15 -15.46
C PHE A 109 -21.50 -21.53 -15.58
N ALA A 110 -20.49 -21.79 -14.75
CA ALA A 110 -19.89 -23.11 -14.55
C ALA A 110 -20.20 -23.61 -13.14
N ASP A 111 -20.21 -24.94 -12.96
CA ASP A 111 -20.37 -25.55 -11.64
C ASP A 111 -19.31 -25.01 -10.68
N CYS A 112 -19.74 -24.61 -9.48
CA CYS A 112 -18.86 -24.13 -8.43
C CYS A 112 -17.90 -25.25 -8.02
N GLY A 113 -16.74 -25.33 -8.67
CA GLY A 113 -15.58 -26.03 -8.12
C GLY A 113 -15.29 -25.41 -6.76
N ARG A 114 -15.18 -26.23 -5.71
CA ARG A 114 -14.85 -25.73 -4.38
C ARG A 114 -13.60 -24.84 -4.49
N PRO A 115 -13.63 -23.61 -3.92
CA PRO A 115 -12.40 -22.87 -3.71
C PRO A 115 -11.43 -23.79 -2.98
N SER A 116 -10.27 -24.10 -3.57
CA SER A 116 -9.16 -24.54 -2.75
C SER A 116 -8.70 -23.31 -1.99
N SER A 117 -9.26 -23.09 -0.80
CA SER A 117 -8.74 -22.15 0.18
C SER A 117 -7.37 -22.66 0.63
N GLY A 118 -6.36 -22.46 -0.21
CA GLY A 118 -4.98 -22.78 0.10
C GLY A 118 -4.37 -21.58 0.80
N THR A 119 -4.09 -21.72 2.09
CA THR A 119 -3.13 -20.83 2.76
C THR A 119 -1.76 -21.10 2.12
N VAL A 120 -1.20 -20.12 1.42
CA VAL A 120 0.17 -20.25 0.91
C VAL A 120 1.10 -20.13 2.12
N ALA A 121 1.62 -21.28 2.57
CA ALA A 121 2.58 -21.32 3.67
C ALA A 121 3.80 -20.47 3.31
N LEU A 122 4.17 -19.57 4.21
CA LEU A 122 5.37 -18.77 4.05
C LEU A 122 6.60 -19.65 4.26
N GLY A 123 7.49 -19.66 3.27
CA GLY A 123 8.80 -20.28 3.42
C GLY A 123 9.70 -19.48 4.37
N ARG A 124 10.75 -20.12 4.88
CA ARG A 124 11.84 -19.41 5.57
C ARG A 124 12.55 -18.49 4.57
N GLY A 125 12.81 -17.26 4.96
CA GLY A 125 13.42 -16.26 4.10
C GLY A 125 13.38 -14.87 4.71
N LEU A 126 13.93 -13.90 3.97
CA LEU A 126 13.88 -12.49 4.33
C LEU A 126 12.70 -11.83 3.60
N TYR A 127 11.92 -11.02 4.32
CA TYR A 127 10.74 -10.36 3.78
C TYR A 127 10.68 -8.90 4.22
N ILE A 128 10.17 -8.04 3.34
CA ILE A 128 9.80 -6.66 3.65
C ILE A 128 8.28 -6.61 3.80
N LEU A 129 7.81 -6.14 4.95
CA LEU A 129 6.41 -5.77 5.14
C LEU A 129 6.21 -4.32 4.72
N ALA A 130 5.59 -4.11 3.56
CA ALA A 130 5.31 -2.79 3.02
C ALA A 130 3.87 -2.36 3.31
N VAL A 131 3.69 -1.10 3.72
CA VAL A 131 2.37 -0.45 3.82
C VAL A 131 2.11 0.40 2.58
N THR A 132 0.92 0.30 2.02
CA THR A 132 0.50 0.99 0.79
C THR A 132 -0.88 1.61 0.97
N PRO A 133 -1.19 2.72 0.28
CA PRO A 133 -2.52 3.31 0.36
C PRO A 133 -3.54 2.38 -0.30
N ALA A 134 -4.70 2.26 0.33
CA ALA A 134 -5.85 1.53 -0.19
C ALA A 134 -7.11 2.38 -0.05
N SER A 135 -8.10 2.11 -0.90
CA SER A 135 -9.42 2.74 -0.76
C SER A 135 -10.49 1.73 -1.13
N GLY A 136 -11.65 1.86 -0.49
CA GLY A 136 -12.79 0.98 -0.73
C GLY A 136 -14.10 1.74 -0.55
N TYR A 137 -15.14 1.24 -1.20
CA TYR A 137 -16.47 1.78 -1.01
C TYR A 137 -17.14 1.17 0.23
N GLN A 138 -17.77 2.01 1.04
CA GLN A 138 -18.50 1.58 2.24
C GLN A 138 -19.90 2.18 2.26
N GLU A 139 -20.80 1.42 2.88
CA GLU A 139 -22.23 1.71 3.00
C GLU A 139 -22.95 1.85 1.65
N ARG A 140 -24.28 1.71 1.67
CA ARG A 140 -25.11 1.76 0.47
C ARG A 140 -26.21 2.81 0.64
N VAL A 141 -26.47 3.57 -0.41
CA VAL A 141 -27.53 4.58 -0.45
C VAL A 141 -28.46 4.32 -1.63
N PRO A 142 -29.79 4.38 -1.46
CA PRO A 142 -30.73 4.25 -2.57
C PRO A 142 -30.46 5.31 -3.64
N LEU A 143 -30.51 4.92 -4.92
CA LEU A 143 -30.48 5.85 -6.05
C LEU A 143 -31.85 5.91 -6.70
N VAL A 144 -32.20 7.05 -7.27
CA VAL A 144 -33.44 7.24 -8.04
C VAL A 144 -33.03 7.52 -9.48
N ARG A 145 -33.62 6.80 -10.43
CA ARG A 145 -33.38 7.09 -11.85
C ARG A 145 -34.12 8.37 -12.23
N PHE A 146 -33.49 9.19 -13.05
CA PHE A 146 -34.05 10.47 -13.52
C PHE A 146 -35.44 10.33 -14.17
N ASN A 147 -35.73 9.15 -14.73
CA ASN A 147 -36.97 8.88 -15.47
C ASN A 147 -38.11 8.36 -14.57
N GLU A 148 -37.85 8.02 -13.31
CA GLU A 148 -38.85 7.53 -12.34
C GLU A 148 -38.70 8.25 -10.99
N PRO A 149 -39.02 9.55 -10.91
CA PRO A 149 -38.88 10.32 -9.68
C PRO A 149 -39.73 9.74 -8.54
N GLY A 150 -39.12 9.60 -7.36
CA GLY A 150 -39.80 9.17 -6.14
C GLY A 150 -39.77 7.66 -5.85
N ARG A 151 -39.23 6.84 -6.77
CA ARG A 151 -39.02 5.41 -6.54
C ARG A 151 -37.52 5.11 -6.46
N ALA A 152 -37.08 4.52 -5.35
CA ALA A 152 -35.72 3.98 -5.26
C ALA A 152 -35.54 2.87 -6.29
N ASP A 153 -34.49 2.97 -7.09
CA ASP A 153 -34.25 2.15 -8.27
C ASP A 153 -32.80 1.67 -8.33
N GLY A 154 -32.38 1.05 -7.22
CA GLY A 154 -31.04 0.53 -6.98
C GLY A 154 -30.37 1.17 -5.78
N CYS A 155 -29.14 0.73 -5.50
CA CYS A 155 -28.28 1.31 -4.47
C CYS A 155 -26.90 1.62 -5.06
N GLY A 156 -26.37 2.80 -4.73
CA GLY A 156 -24.99 3.17 -4.96
C GLY A 156 -24.19 3.11 -3.66
N ASP A 157 -22.88 3.24 -3.76
CA ASP A 157 -22.01 3.35 -2.59
C ASP A 157 -22.11 4.74 -1.97
N ARG A 158 -22.17 4.81 -0.64
CA ARG A 158 -22.33 6.09 0.05
C ARG A 158 -21.00 6.80 0.26
N TYR A 159 -19.96 6.06 0.64
CA TYR A 159 -18.64 6.61 0.95
C TYR A 159 -17.53 5.90 0.19
N ALA A 160 -16.54 6.68 -0.24
CA ALA A 160 -15.21 6.17 -0.55
C ALA A 160 -14.35 6.40 0.69
N VAL A 161 -13.83 5.33 1.28
CA VAL A 161 -13.05 5.35 2.51
C VAL A 161 -11.59 5.06 2.18
N GLU A 162 -10.71 5.94 2.62
CA GLU A 162 -9.26 5.79 2.51
C GLU A 162 -8.73 4.95 3.68
N GLY A 163 -7.67 4.19 3.42
CA GLY A 163 -7.00 3.35 4.41
C GLY A 163 -5.67 2.84 3.90
N VAL A 164 -5.19 1.75 4.49
CA VAL A 164 -3.91 1.13 4.12
C VAL A 164 -4.07 -0.36 3.89
N GLN A 165 -3.20 -0.90 3.03
CA GLN A 165 -3.03 -2.34 2.82
C GLN A 165 -1.57 -2.72 3.02
N PHE A 166 -1.35 -3.85 3.66
CA PHE A 166 -0.03 -4.44 3.82
C PHE A 166 0.27 -5.44 2.71
N ARG A 167 1.52 -5.43 2.25
CA ARG A 167 2.04 -6.38 1.29
C ARG A 167 3.36 -6.94 1.81
N LEU A 168 3.47 -8.26 1.79
CA LEU A 168 4.73 -8.94 2.04
C LEU A 168 5.50 -9.07 0.72
N VAL A 169 6.74 -8.60 0.70
CA VAL A 169 7.67 -8.71 -0.43
C VAL A 169 8.79 -9.63 -0.03
N ASN A 170 8.91 -10.78 -0.69
CA ASN A 170 10.05 -11.67 -0.49
C ASN A 170 11.31 -11.04 -1.10
N LEU A 171 12.40 -11.06 -0.34
CA LEU A 171 13.71 -10.69 -0.85
C LEU A 171 14.41 -11.95 -1.32
N ASP A 172 14.63 -12.05 -2.63
CA ASP A 172 15.41 -13.12 -3.21
C ASP A 172 16.89 -12.90 -2.86
N LEU A 173 17.39 -13.72 -1.94
CA LEU A 173 18.79 -13.65 -1.49
C LEU A 173 19.78 -14.08 -2.57
N THR A 174 19.30 -14.72 -3.64
CA THR A 174 20.12 -15.13 -4.79
C THR A 174 20.19 -14.06 -5.88
N ASP A 175 19.42 -12.97 -5.73
CA ASP A 175 19.44 -11.84 -6.66
C ASP A 175 20.75 -11.07 -6.53
N THR A 176 21.59 -11.21 -7.56
CA THR A 176 22.91 -10.59 -7.64
C THR A 176 22.86 -9.07 -7.88
N ASP A 177 21.72 -8.54 -8.33
CA ASP A 177 21.53 -7.08 -8.48
C ASP A 177 21.26 -6.42 -7.11
N LEU A 178 20.68 -7.18 -6.18
CA LEU A 178 20.39 -6.73 -4.81
C LEU A 178 21.54 -7.00 -3.84
N PHE A 179 22.24 -8.12 -4.02
CA PHE A 179 23.24 -8.59 -3.07
C PHE A 179 24.52 -9.08 -3.75
N ALA A 180 25.68 -8.67 -3.24
CA ALA A 180 26.95 -9.28 -3.63
C ALA A 180 26.99 -10.76 -3.20
N ALA A 181 27.56 -11.63 -4.03
CA ALA A 181 27.53 -13.09 -3.81
C ALA A 181 28.02 -13.54 -2.42
N ALA A 182 29.06 -12.89 -1.88
CA ALA A 182 29.58 -13.19 -0.54
C ALA A 182 28.57 -12.83 0.58
N LEU A 183 27.82 -11.74 0.40
CA LEU A 183 26.78 -11.30 1.33
C LEU A 183 25.56 -12.21 1.25
N SER A 184 25.15 -12.61 0.04
CA SER A 184 24.07 -13.59 -0.18
C SER A 184 24.35 -14.89 0.57
N ALA A 185 25.57 -15.42 0.47
CA ALA A 185 25.96 -16.65 1.16
C ALA A 185 25.85 -16.51 2.69
N GLN A 186 26.30 -15.38 3.25
CA GLN A 186 26.19 -15.10 4.69
C GLN A 186 24.73 -14.95 5.15
N LEU A 187 23.89 -14.25 4.37
CA LEU A 187 22.47 -14.10 4.69
C LEU A 187 21.74 -15.45 4.67
N ILE A 188 22.02 -16.30 3.68
CA ILE A 188 21.45 -17.65 3.57
C ILE A 188 21.90 -18.51 4.76
N GLU A 189 23.15 -18.40 5.20
CA GLU A 189 23.66 -19.11 6.39
C GLU A 189 22.89 -18.67 7.64
N TYR A 190 22.80 -17.37 7.92
CA TYR A 190 22.10 -16.87 9.11
C TYR A 190 20.59 -17.15 9.11
N VAL A 191 19.94 -17.13 7.94
CA VAL A 191 18.51 -17.47 7.82
C VAL A 191 18.24 -18.95 8.10
N ASN A 192 19.19 -19.83 7.79
CA ASN A 192 19.02 -21.27 7.95
C ASN A 192 19.60 -21.81 9.26
N ASP A 193 20.41 -21.04 9.98
CA ASP A 193 21.01 -21.47 11.24
C ASP A 193 19.96 -21.64 12.35
N ASN A 194 19.82 -22.87 12.85
CA ASN A 194 18.93 -23.22 13.96
C ASN A 194 19.70 -23.60 15.24
N THR A 195 21.03 -23.46 15.24
CA THR A 195 21.87 -23.92 16.35
C THR A 195 22.06 -22.86 17.43
N ASP A 196 22.22 -21.59 17.04
CA ASP A 196 22.29 -20.43 17.96
C ASP A 196 21.41 -19.28 17.46
N VAL A 197 20.09 -19.49 17.56
CA VAL A 197 19.05 -18.61 16.98
C VAL A 197 19.18 -17.16 17.45
N ILE A 198 19.60 -16.92 18.69
CA ILE A 198 19.71 -15.56 19.25
C ILE A 198 20.85 -14.80 18.57
N VAL A 199 22.03 -15.43 18.47
CA VAL A 199 23.21 -14.80 17.87
C VAL A 199 23.00 -14.59 16.38
N SER A 200 22.49 -15.61 15.68
CA SER A 200 22.26 -15.57 14.24
C SER A 200 21.16 -14.58 13.85
N HIS A 201 20.07 -14.47 14.61
CA HIS A 201 19.08 -13.40 14.42
C HIS A 201 19.65 -12.01 14.66
N SER A 202 20.43 -11.80 15.72
CA SER A 202 21.00 -10.48 16.03
C SER A 202 21.98 -10.03 14.93
N ARG A 203 22.81 -10.95 14.41
CA ARG A 203 23.70 -10.66 13.28
C ARG A 203 22.91 -10.37 12.01
N LEU A 204 21.89 -11.17 11.71
CA LEU A 204 21.01 -10.95 10.57
C LEU A 204 20.35 -9.57 10.63
N GLN A 205 19.79 -9.18 11.79
CA GLN A 205 19.19 -7.87 12.01
C GLN A 205 20.19 -6.74 11.74
N ASN A 206 21.41 -6.84 12.27
CA ASN A 206 22.44 -5.82 12.08
C ASN A 206 22.85 -5.69 10.61
N ILE A 207 23.04 -6.81 9.91
CA ILE A 207 23.39 -6.81 8.48
C ILE A 207 22.25 -6.19 7.65
N VAL A 208 21.01 -6.63 7.87
CA VAL A 208 19.83 -6.11 7.17
C VAL A 208 19.66 -4.61 7.46
N ALA A 209 19.84 -4.18 8.70
CA ALA A 209 19.77 -2.77 9.06
C ALA A 209 20.84 -1.95 8.32
N HIS A 210 22.08 -2.45 8.25
CA HIS A 210 23.14 -1.80 7.50
C HIS A 210 22.85 -1.72 5.99
N LEU A 211 22.23 -2.74 5.41
CA LEU A 211 21.89 -2.76 3.98
C LEU A 211 20.80 -1.74 3.62
N PHE A 212 19.75 -1.63 4.44
CA PHE A 212 18.60 -0.78 4.12
C PHE A 212 18.71 0.65 4.68
N PHE A 213 19.46 0.85 5.77
CA PHE A 213 19.61 2.15 6.43
C PHE A 213 21.03 2.72 6.36
N GLY A 214 21.93 2.09 5.60
CA GLY A 214 23.37 2.36 5.56
C GLY A 214 23.79 3.81 5.85
N VAL A 215 24.74 3.93 6.78
CA VAL A 215 25.59 5.11 6.96
C VAL A 215 26.39 5.34 5.67
N GLU A 216 26.43 6.60 5.24
CA GLU A 216 27.14 7.15 4.06
C GLU A 216 26.55 6.81 2.68
N ARG A 217 25.56 7.62 2.26
CA ARG A 217 25.54 8.12 0.88
C ARG A 217 26.45 9.35 0.82
N ASP A 218 27.74 9.10 0.64
CA ASP A 218 28.64 10.10 0.10
C ASP A 218 29.01 9.67 -1.33
N GLN A 219 29.02 10.64 -2.23
CA GLN A 219 29.41 10.58 -3.65
C GLN A 219 28.35 10.14 -4.68
N LEU A 220 27.50 11.09 -5.10
CA LEU A 220 27.63 11.85 -6.36
C LEU A 220 26.38 12.70 -6.63
#